data_AF-A0A2P0QLH6-F1
#
_entry.id   AF-A0A2P0QLH6-F1
#
_cell.length_a   1.000
_cell.length_b   1.000
_cell.length_c   1.000
_cell.angle_alpha   90.00
_cell.angle_beta   90.00
_cell.angle_gamma   90.00
#
_symmetry.space_group_name_H-M   'P 1'
#
loop_
_entity.id
_entity.type
_entity.pdbx_description
1 polymer ?
#
loop_
_entity_poly.entity_id
_entity_poly.type
_entity_poly.pdbx_seq_one_letter_code
_entity_poly.pdbx_strand_id
1 'polypeptide(L)'
;GDRYEERCTVGGRRCWKIPIMEGEYVGEERFGTEKGIAGANFLVMGDEQRSALSGAEAAAEAIRTMRGVISGFAGGIVASGSKVACKNYQFPMPASTNHQFCPTLKDRIGDSLVPNGVGSVYEIVINGVDEPAIKNAMRAGIEA
;
A
#
# COMPACT_ATOMS: atom_id res chain seq x y z
N GLY A 1 29.54 -14.66 -2.11
CA GLY A 1 29.41 -16.09 -1.81
C GLY A 1 30.74 -16.61 -1.35
N ASP A 2 31.11 -16.32 -0.10
CA ASP A 2 32.32 -16.86 0.54
C ASP A 2 33.62 -16.76 -0.27
N ARG A 3 33.88 -15.59 -0.87
CA ARG A 3 35.04 -15.30 -1.76
C ARG A 3 35.02 -16.00 -3.12
N TYR A 4 33.96 -16.72 -3.45
CA TYR A 4 33.72 -17.25 -4.80
C TYR A 4 32.96 -16.27 -5.69
N GLU A 5 32.57 -15.10 -5.19
CA GLU A 5 31.93 -14.06 -6.00
C GLU A 5 32.91 -13.34 -6.93
N GLU A 6 32.42 -12.98 -8.12
CA GLU A 6 33.20 -12.28 -9.14
C GLU A 6 32.51 -10.96 -9.55
N ARG A 7 33.31 -9.93 -9.84
CA ARG A 7 32.80 -8.71 -10.46
C ARG A 7 32.52 -8.96 -11.93
N CYS A 8 31.41 -8.46 -12.43
CA CYS A 8 31.07 -8.52 -13.84
C CYS A 8 30.41 -7.23 -14.33
N THR A 9 30.14 -7.16 -15.63
CA THR A 9 29.35 -6.09 -16.24
C THR A 9 28.20 -6.70 -17.03
N VAL A 10 26.98 -6.24 -16.77
CA VAL A 10 25.77 -6.66 -17.48
C VAL A 10 25.06 -5.41 -17.99
N GLY A 11 24.86 -5.29 -19.31
CA GLY A 11 24.20 -4.12 -19.91
C GLY A 11 24.86 -2.79 -19.56
N GLY A 12 26.19 -2.77 -19.39
CA GLY A 12 26.96 -1.58 -19.00
C GLY A 12 26.91 -1.24 -17.49
N ARG A 13 26.23 -2.06 -16.67
CA ARG A 13 26.14 -1.87 -15.22
C ARG A 13 27.12 -2.77 -14.48
N ARG A 14 27.69 -2.26 -13.39
CA ARG A 14 28.58 -3.02 -12.51
C ARG A 14 27.75 -3.96 -11.63
N CYS A 15 28.04 -5.24 -11.72
CA CYS A 15 27.31 -6.28 -11.00
C CYS A 15 28.27 -7.24 -10.29
N TRP A 16 27.71 -8.05 -9.40
CA TRP A 16 28.36 -9.20 -8.79
C TRP A 16 27.70 -10.48 -9.28
N LYS A 17 28.50 -11.49 -9.61
CA LYS A 17 28.07 -12.87 -9.79
C LYS A 17 28.38 -13.64 -8.52
N ILE A 18 27.38 -14.31 -7.96
CA ILE A 18 27.49 -15.06 -6.73
C ILE A 18 27.09 -16.51 -7.02
N PRO A 19 28.01 -17.48 -6.91
CA PRO A 19 27.68 -18.90 -7.04
C PRO A 19 26.69 -19.33 -5.96
N ILE A 20 25.63 -20.01 -6.38
CA ILE A 20 24.56 -20.60 -5.57
C ILE A 20 24.14 -21.95 -6.17
N MET A 21 23.31 -22.73 -5.47
CA MET A 21 22.96 -24.09 -5.94
C MET A 21 22.26 -24.13 -7.32
N GLU A 22 21.48 -23.10 -7.68
CA GLU A 22 20.86 -23.00 -9.01
C GLU A 22 21.82 -22.56 -10.12
N GLY A 23 23.05 -22.14 -9.77
CA GLY A 23 24.03 -21.58 -10.70
C GLY A 23 24.61 -20.26 -10.19
N GLU A 24 24.26 -19.15 -10.85
CA GLU A 24 24.76 -17.81 -10.52
C GLU A 24 23.61 -16.85 -10.20
N TYR A 25 23.65 -16.22 -9.03
CA TYR A 25 22.90 -14.99 -8.79
C TYR A 25 23.68 -13.80 -9.33
N VAL A 26 23.03 -12.94 -10.12
CA VAL A 26 23.63 -11.70 -10.64
C VAL A 26 22.88 -10.49 -10.12
N GLY A 27 23.55 -9.63 -9.37
CA GLY A 27 22.97 -8.43 -8.78
C GLY A 27 23.81 -7.17 -9.04
N GLU A 28 23.16 -6.05 -9.32
CA GLU A 28 23.83 -4.75 -9.47
C GLU A 28 24.51 -4.32 -8.17
N GLU A 29 25.70 -3.72 -8.26
CA GLU A 29 26.52 -3.36 -7.10
C GLU A 29 25.85 -2.31 -6.20
N ARG A 30 25.04 -1.43 -6.77
CA ARG A 30 24.42 -0.31 -6.06
C ARG A 30 23.00 -0.09 -6.55
N PHE A 31 22.12 0.24 -5.60
CA PHE A 31 20.75 0.67 -5.86
C PHE A 31 20.61 2.13 -5.43
N GLY A 32 20.01 2.95 -6.29
CA GLY A 32 19.69 4.33 -5.95
C GLY A 32 18.57 4.40 -4.93
N THR A 33 18.63 5.39 -4.04
CA THR A 33 17.55 5.71 -3.11
C THR A 33 17.23 7.20 -3.22
N GLU A 34 15.95 7.53 -3.12
CA GLU A 34 15.46 8.91 -3.14
C GLU A 34 14.38 9.09 -2.06
N LYS A 35 14.10 10.34 -1.71
CA LYS A 35 12.99 10.66 -0.79
C LYS A 35 11.68 10.50 -1.55
N GLY A 36 10.86 9.53 -1.11
CA GLY A 36 9.50 9.36 -1.59
C GLY A 36 8.45 9.93 -0.64
N ILE A 37 7.19 9.73 -1.00
CA ILE A 37 6.01 10.06 -0.23
C ILE A 37 5.31 8.74 0.13
N ALA A 38 4.88 8.60 1.38
CA ALA A 38 4.19 7.41 1.86
C ALA A 38 2.84 7.78 2.49
N GLY A 39 1.84 6.92 2.29
CA GLY A 39 0.55 7.03 2.99
C GLY A 39 -0.51 7.87 2.32
N ALA A 40 -0.33 8.29 1.06
CA ALA A 40 -1.43 8.89 0.30
C ALA A 40 -2.56 7.86 0.13
N ASN A 41 -3.81 8.25 0.28
CA ASN A 41 -4.90 7.28 0.33
C ASN A 41 -6.25 7.84 -0.12
N PHE A 42 -7.17 6.92 -0.37
CA PHE A 42 -8.61 7.19 -0.48
C PHE A 42 -9.41 6.01 0.04
N LEU A 43 -10.67 6.27 0.39
CA LEU A 43 -11.60 5.25 0.89
C LEU A 43 -12.56 4.81 -0.22
N VAL A 44 -12.85 3.51 -0.26
CA VAL A 44 -13.87 2.90 -1.11
C VAL A 44 -15.01 2.45 -0.21
N MET A 45 -16.17 3.09 -0.34
CA MET A 45 -17.34 2.84 0.51
C MET A 45 -18.46 2.22 -0.32
N GLY A 46 -18.98 1.08 0.13
CA GLY A 46 -20.07 0.35 -0.52
C GLY A 46 -21.20 0.04 0.45
N ASP A 47 -22.38 -0.23 -0.10
CA ASP A 47 -23.55 -0.67 0.64
C ASP A 47 -23.39 -2.05 1.28
N GLU A 48 -22.61 -2.92 0.65
CA GLU A 48 -22.21 -4.22 1.18
C GLU A 48 -20.71 -4.46 1.00
N GLN A 49 -20.20 -5.51 1.63
CA GLN A 49 -18.77 -5.87 1.53
C GLN A 49 -18.35 -6.13 0.09
N ARG A 50 -19.20 -6.83 -0.68
CA ARG A 50 -18.86 -7.24 -2.04
C ARG A 50 -18.72 -6.05 -2.99
N SER A 51 -19.62 -5.07 -2.90
CA SER A 51 -19.56 -3.86 -3.73
C SER A 51 -18.33 -3.01 -3.39
N ALA A 52 -18.05 -2.80 -2.10
CA ALA A 52 -16.85 -2.08 -1.66
C ALA A 52 -15.55 -2.79 -2.07
N LEU A 53 -15.49 -4.12 -1.93
CA LEU A 53 -14.31 -4.90 -2.33
C LEU A 53 -14.11 -4.87 -3.85
N SER A 54 -15.18 -5.01 -4.63
CA SER A 54 -15.09 -4.95 -6.09
C SER A 54 -14.51 -3.61 -6.58
N GLY A 55 -14.91 -2.49 -5.97
CA GLY A 55 -14.34 -1.18 -6.27
C GLY A 55 -12.87 -1.07 -5.83
N ALA A 56 -12.52 -1.60 -4.65
CA ALA A 56 -11.16 -1.60 -4.17
C ALA A 56 -10.21 -2.47 -5.02
N GLU A 57 -10.69 -3.62 -5.52
CA GLU A 57 -9.95 -4.48 -6.45
C GLU A 57 -9.73 -3.81 -7.80
N ALA A 58 -10.76 -3.14 -8.36
CA ALA A 58 -10.62 -2.36 -9.60
C ALA A 58 -9.59 -1.24 -9.44
N ALA A 59 -9.67 -0.51 -8.33
CA ALA A 59 -8.71 0.54 -7.99
C ALA A 59 -7.27 0.02 -7.85
N ALA A 60 -7.10 -1.09 -7.12
CA ALA A 60 -5.79 -1.70 -6.91
C ALA A 60 -5.17 -2.19 -8.22
N GLU A 61 -5.97 -2.80 -9.11
CA GLU A 61 -5.52 -3.27 -10.41
C GLU A 61 -5.11 -2.11 -11.33
N ALA A 62 -5.89 -1.03 -11.37
CA ALA A 62 -5.55 0.17 -12.14
C ALA A 62 -4.20 0.77 -11.69
N ILE A 63 -3.93 0.80 -10.39
CA ILE A 63 -2.69 1.35 -9.82
C ILE A 63 -1.50 0.40 -10.04
N ARG A 64 -1.70 -0.92 -10.05
CA ARG A 64 -0.65 -1.95 -10.05
C ARG A 64 0.39 -1.80 -11.18
N THR A 65 -0.03 -1.30 -12.33
CA THR A 65 0.85 -1.14 -13.51
C THR A 65 1.47 0.25 -13.64
N MET A 66 1.13 1.18 -12.75
CA MET A 66 1.60 2.57 -12.84
C MET A 66 3.05 2.70 -12.36
N ARG A 67 3.84 3.48 -13.08
CA ARG A 67 5.23 3.74 -12.71
C ARG A 67 5.33 4.73 -11.56
N GLY A 68 6.33 4.52 -10.71
CA GLY A 68 6.66 5.46 -9.64
C GLY A 68 5.74 5.37 -8.42
N VAL A 69 4.84 4.38 -8.36
CA VAL A 69 3.96 4.15 -7.21
C VAL A 69 3.88 2.67 -6.85
N ILE A 70 3.47 2.39 -5.61
CA ILE A 70 3.12 1.05 -5.13
C ILE A 70 1.94 1.13 -4.16
N SER A 71 1.12 0.08 -4.11
CA SER A 71 0.11 -0.18 -3.08
C SER A 71 0.54 -1.40 -2.24
N GLY A 72 1.21 -1.14 -1.11
CA GLY A 72 1.98 -2.15 -0.37
C GLY A 72 1.19 -3.12 0.52
N PHE A 73 -0.12 -2.94 0.66
CA PHE A 73 -0.97 -3.84 1.44
C PHE A 73 -1.30 -5.12 0.65
N ALA A 74 -1.85 -6.14 1.34
CA ALA A 74 -2.23 -7.39 0.68
C ALA A 74 -3.25 -7.13 -0.43
N GLY A 75 -2.90 -7.49 -1.67
CA GLY A 75 -3.71 -7.18 -2.85
C GLY A 75 -3.85 -5.69 -3.17
N GLY A 76 -3.05 -4.82 -2.54
CA GLY A 76 -3.15 -3.36 -2.65
C GLY A 76 -4.26 -2.73 -1.82
N ILE A 77 -4.92 -3.50 -0.94
CA ILE A 77 -6.16 -3.11 -0.26
C ILE A 77 -6.00 -3.18 1.26
N VAL A 78 -6.47 -2.15 1.96
CA VAL A 78 -6.56 -2.10 3.41
C VAL A 78 -7.99 -2.40 3.85
N ALA A 79 -8.16 -3.52 4.56
CA ALA A 79 -9.45 -3.90 5.15
C ALA A 79 -9.64 -3.37 6.59
N SER A 80 -8.57 -2.96 7.27
CA SER A 80 -8.59 -2.69 8.71
C SER A 80 -8.81 -1.22 9.06
N GLY A 81 -8.10 -0.30 8.39
CA GLY A 81 -8.05 1.12 8.69
C GLY A 81 -7.43 1.42 10.07
N SER A 82 -6.61 2.47 10.17
CA SER A 82 -6.01 2.83 11.45
C SER A 82 -6.08 4.32 11.74
N LYS A 83 -6.03 4.65 13.03
CA LYS A 83 -5.79 6.00 13.54
C LYS A 83 -4.56 5.98 14.43
N VAL A 84 -3.91 7.14 14.54
CA VAL A 84 -2.78 7.33 15.44
C VAL A 84 -3.21 7.10 16.88
N ALA A 85 -2.38 6.37 17.61
CA ALA A 85 -2.54 6.04 19.03
C ALA A 85 -3.82 5.24 19.35
N CYS A 86 -4.08 5.05 20.64
CA CYS A 86 -5.30 4.47 21.18
C CYS A 86 -5.89 5.35 22.28
N LYS A 87 -7.22 5.40 22.40
CA LYS A 87 -7.91 6.14 23.46
C LYS A 87 -8.31 5.25 24.65
N ASN A 88 -8.63 3.98 24.38
CA ASN A 88 -9.30 3.09 25.35
C ASN A 88 -8.36 2.09 26.03
N TYR A 89 -7.11 1.99 25.59
CA TYR A 89 -6.09 1.16 26.23
C TYR A 89 -5.09 2.03 27.00
N GLN A 90 -4.62 1.54 28.14
CA GLN A 90 -3.65 2.24 28.99
C GLN A 90 -2.19 1.94 28.61
N PHE A 91 -1.95 0.88 27.82
CA PHE A 91 -0.61 0.57 27.31
C PHE A 91 -0.31 1.35 26.02
N PRO A 92 0.96 1.70 25.74
CA PRO A 92 1.31 2.48 24.57
C PRO A 92 1.09 1.66 23.29
N MET A 93 0.01 1.98 22.58
CA MET A 93 -0.29 1.41 21.26
C MET A 93 -0.16 2.50 20.20
N PRO A 94 0.79 2.40 19.25
CA PRO A 94 1.07 3.47 18.27
C PRO A 94 -0.04 3.66 17.23
N ALA A 95 -0.85 2.64 16.97
CA ALA A 95 -2.00 2.71 16.07
C ALA A 95 -3.11 1.78 16.55
N SER A 96 -4.36 2.19 16.36
CA SER A 96 -5.54 1.37 16.65
C SER A 96 -6.58 1.53 15.55
N THR A 97 -7.65 0.71 15.54
CA THR A 97 -8.69 0.80 14.52
C THR A 97 -9.24 2.21 14.36
N ASN A 98 -9.49 2.65 13.13
CA ASN A 98 -10.16 3.91 12.87
C ASN A 98 -11.68 3.79 13.06
N HIS A 99 -12.09 3.69 14.33
CA HIS A 99 -13.48 3.48 14.76
C HIS A 99 -14.52 4.37 14.08
N GLN A 100 -14.17 5.60 13.69
CA GLN A 100 -15.08 6.53 13.02
C GLN A 100 -15.53 6.01 11.64
N PHE A 101 -14.72 5.19 10.98
CA PHE A 101 -15.02 4.56 9.69
C PHE A 101 -15.42 3.09 9.81
N CYS A 102 -15.69 2.56 11.01
CA CYS A 102 -16.14 1.19 11.19
C CYS A 102 -17.67 1.09 11.05
N PRO A 103 -18.21 0.43 10.00
CA PRO A 103 -19.67 0.35 9.80
C PRO A 103 -20.41 -0.32 10.97
N THR A 104 -19.78 -1.30 11.63
CA THR A 104 -20.34 -2.00 12.79
C THR A 104 -20.43 -1.15 14.06
N LEU A 105 -19.83 0.04 14.07
CA LEU A 105 -19.89 1.00 15.17
C LEU A 105 -20.78 2.21 14.85
N LYS A 106 -21.27 2.34 13.61
CA LYS A 106 -21.95 3.53 13.12
C LYS A 106 -23.06 4.04 14.04
N ASP A 107 -23.96 3.16 14.48
CA ASP A 107 -25.09 3.52 15.35
C ASP A 107 -24.76 3.43 16.85
N ARG A 108 -23.49 3.16 17.19
CA ARG A 108 -23.01 2.94 18.56
C ARG A 108 -22.08 4.05 19.05
N ILE A 109 -21.60 4.91 18.16
CA ILE A 109 -20.69 6.03 18.48
C ILE A 109 -21.27 7.33 17.92
N GLY A 110 -21.09 8.43 18.65
CA GLY A 110 -21.63 9.74 18.25
C GLY A 110 -20.84 10.46 17.16
N ASP A 111 -19.60 10.03 16.89
CA ASP A 111 -18.65 10.67 15.97
C ASP A 111 -18.34 9.81 14.73
N SER A 112 -19.29 8.93 14.36
CA SER A 112 -19.15 8.12 13.15
C SER A 112 -19.10 9.00 11.90
N LEU A 113 -18.19 8.67 11.00
CA LEU A 113 -18.03 9.26 9.67
C LEU A 113 -18.55 8.33 8.57
N VAL A 114 -19.19 7.20 8.92
CA VAL A 114 -19.77 6.27 7.96
C VAL A 114 -21.12 6.81 7.46
N PRO A 115 -21.27 7.08 6.15
CA PRO A 115 -22.53 7.61 5.60
C PRO A 115 -23.73 6.68 5.75
N ASN A 116 -24.93 7.22 5.55
CA ASN A 116 -26.15 6.42 5.40
C ASN A 116 -26.09 5.53 4.16
N GLY A 117 -26.50 4.27 4.33
CA GLY A 117 -26.43 3.25 3.29
C GLY A 117 -25.09 2.54 3.12
N VAL A 118 -24.00 2.97 3.79
CA VAL A 118 -22.69 2.30 3.70
C VAL A 118 -22.57 1.16 4.71
N GLY A 119 -22.34 -0.06 4.22
CA GLY A 119 -22.15 -1.27 5.02
C GLY A 119 -20.71 -1.78 5.05
N SER A 120 -19.83 -1.31 4.17
CA SER A 120 -18.41 -1.70 4.15
C SER A 120 -17.51 -0.58 3.64
N VAL A 121 -16.27 -0.54 4.15
CA VAL A 121 -15.25 0.46 3.81
C VAL A 121 -13.91 -0.25 3.62
N TYR A 122 -13.25 0.01 2.50
CA TYR A 122 -11.86 -0.32 2.24
C TYR A 122 -11.04 0.97 2.07
N GLU A 123 -9.74 0.86 2.20
CA GLU A 123 -8.80 1.95 1.94
C GLU A 123 -7.74 1.49 0.93
N ILE A 124 -7.39 2.37 -0.01
CA ILE A 124 -6.24 2.18 -0.89
C ILE A 124 -5.14 3.11 -0.41
N VAL A 125 -3.98 2.54 -0.05
CA VAL A 125 -2.80 3.32 0.37
C VAL A 125 -1.72 3.21 -0.69
N ILE A 126 -1.19 4.36 -1.07
CA ILE A 126 -0.23 4.56 -2.15
C ILE A 126 1.02 5.22 -1.59
N ASN A 127 2.17 4.61 -1.88
CA ASN A 127 3.46 5.25 -1.75
C ASN A 127 3.98 5.57 -3.15
N GLY A 128 4.73 6.66 -3.29
CA GLY A 128 5.25 7.07 -4.59
C GLY A 128 6.56 7.83 -4.51
N VAL A 129 7.23 7.93 -5.67
CA VAL A 129 8.51 8.63 -5.83
C VAL A 129 8.34 10.16 -5.82
N ASP A 130 7.18 10.64 -6.25
CA ASP A 130 6.84 12.06 -6.26
C ASP A 130 5.32 12.29 -6.17
N GLU A 131 4.93 13.56 -5.98
CA GLU A 131 3.54 13.99 -5.85
C GLU A 131 2.73 13.78 -7.15
N PRO A 132 3.25 14.11 -8.37
CA PRO A 132 2.55 13.83 -9.61
C PRO A 132 2.19 12.35 -9.82
N ALA A 133 3.10 11.42 -9.51
CA ALA A 133 2.87 9.99 -9.63
C ALA A 133 1.73 9.54 -8.70
N ILE A 134 1.74 10.01 -7.45
CA ILE A 134 0.65 9.74 -6.49
C ILE A 134 -0.68 10.31 -6.97
N LYS A 135 -0.72 11.58 -7.41
CA LYS A 135 -1.96 12.21 -7.90
C LYS A 135 -2.57 11.44 -9.08
N ASN A 136 -1.73 11.03 -10.02
CA ASN A 136 -2.18 10.22 -11.16
C ASN A 136 -2.71 8.85 -10.71
N ALA A 137 -2.05 8.21 -9.74
CA ALA A 137 -2.47 6.92 -9.21
C ALA A 137 -3.79 7.00 -8.42
N MET A 138 -3.95 8.04 -7.59
CA MET A 138 -5.21 8.30 -6.91
C MET A 138 -6.34 8.53 -7.91
N ARG A 139 -6.13 9.35 -8.95
CA ARG A 139 -7.14 9.57 -10.00
C ARG A 139 -7.52 8.26 -10.69
N ALA A 140 -6.54 7.49 -11.16
CA ALA A 140 -6.80 6.23 -11.86
C ALA A 140 -7.54 5.21 -10.97
N GLY A 141 -7.19 5.14 -9.68
CA GLY A 141 -7.87 4.25 -8.74
C GLY A 141 -9.29 4.71 -8.38
N ILE A 142 -9.56 6.01 -8.38
CA ILE A 142 -10.91 6.56 -8.11
C ILE A 142 -11.83 6.43 -9.33
N GLU A 143 -11.28 6.52 -10.55
CA GLU A 143 -12.05 6.42 -11.80
C GLU A 143 -12.41 4.97 -12.20
N ALA A 144 -11.66 3.98 -11.71
CA ALA A 144 -11.85 2.56 -11.97
C ALA A 144 -13.04 1.96 -11.20
#